data_AF-F3YWX7-F1
#
_entry.id   AF-F3YWX7-F1
#
_cell.length_a   1.000
_cell.length_b   1.000
_cell.length_c   1.000
_cell.angle_alpha   90.00
_cell.angle_beta   90.00
_cell.angle_gamma   90.00
#
_symmetry.space_group_name_H-M   'P 1'
#
loop_
_entity.id
_entity.type
_entity.pdbx_description
1 polymer ?
#
loop_
_entity_poly.entity_id
_entity_poly.type
_entity_poly.pdbx_seq_one_letter_code
_entity_poly.pdbx_strand_id
1 'polypeptide(L)'
;MKSGHLLTANLALAMFLGLGLVWVNIERVELAYDLRRLELESRELRSLVDKLEMERNNLGAPYNLRRKAPEFGLRPARTGQIRRVEAARPEPEVQ
;
A
#
# COMPACT_ATOMS: atom_id res chain seq x y z
N MET A 1 20.28 58.68 -17.78
CA MET A 1 19.92 57.47 -18.58
C MET A 1 20.22 56.14 -17.89
N LYS A 2 21.25 55.99 -17.04
CA LYS A 2 21.59 54.70 -16.39
C LYS A 2 20.49 54.11 -15.49
N SER A 3 19.70 54.95 -14.82
CA SER A 3 18.62 54.53 -13.91
C SER A 3 17.42 53.87 -14.60
N GLY A 4 17.12 54.24 -15.85
CA GLY A 4 16.00 53.65 -16.61
C GLY A 4 16.24 52.17 -16.94
N HIS A 5 17.47 51.83 -17.32
CA HIS A 5 17.84 50.44 -17.65
C HIS A 5 17.80 49.50 -16.44
N LEU A 6 18.09 50.01 -15.24
CA LEU A 6 18.00 49.25 -14.00
C LEU A 6 16.55 48.95 -13.62
N LEU A 7 15.64 49.92 -13.81
CA LEU A 7 14.21 49.71 -13.58
C LEU A 7 13.63 48.68 -14.54
N THR A 8 13.97 48.76 -15.83
CA THR A 8 13.51 47.79 -16.83
C THR A 8 14.05 46.38 -16.55
N ALA A 9 15.30 46.26 -16.12
CA ALA A 9 15.89 44.96 -15.78
C ALA A 9 15.22 44.34 -14.54
N ASN A 10 14.96 45.13 -13.50
CA ASN A 10 14.25 44.66 -12.32
C ASN A 10 12.81 44.27 -12.63
N LEU A 11 12.11 45.03 -13.47
CA LEU A 11 10.76 44.69 -13.89
C LEU A 11 10.72 43.38 -14.68
N ALA A 12 11.65 43.20 -15.63
CA ALA A 12 11.77 41.97 -16.38
C ALA A 12 12.06 40.76 -15.47
N LEU A 13 13.00 40.91 -14.53
CA LEU A 13 13.33 39.87 -13.57
C LEU A 13 12.13 39.51 -12.68
N ALA A 14 11.42 40.51 -12.16
CA ALA A 14 10.20 40.29 -11.37
C ALA A 14 9.13 39.55 -12.18
N MET A 15 8.99 39.86 -13.48
CA MET A 15 8.05 39.18 -14.37
C MET A 15 8.43 37.71 -14.59
N PHE A 16 9.72 37.42 -14.82
CA PHE A 16 10.22 36.04 -14.94
C PHE A 16 10.04 35.25 -13.64
N LEU A 17 10.35 35.85 -12.50
CA LEU A 17 10.15 35.21 -11.20
C LEU A 17 8.67 34.95 -10.92
N GLY A 18 7.79 35.90 -11.25
CA GLY A 18 6.34 35.72 -11.14
C GLY A 18 5.84 34.56 -12.00
N LEU A 19 6.29 34.48 -13.25
CA LEU A 19 5.92 33.38 -14.15
C LEU A 19 6.47 32.03 -13.66
N GLY A 20 7.72 32.00 -13.21
CA GLY A 20 8.32 30.80 -12.62
C GLY A 20 7.60 30.33 -11.35
N LEU A 21 7.13 31.27 -10.52
CA LEU A 21 6.36 30.95 -9.33
C LEU A 21 5.02 30.30 -9.67
N VAL A 22 4.31 30.82 -10.68
CA VAL A 22 3.05 30.23 -11.16
C VAL A 22 3.32 28.84 -11.74
N TRP A 23 4.38 28.67 -12.52
CA TRP A 23 4.77 27.36 -13.07
C TRP A 23 5.00 26.32 -11.97
N VAL A 24 5.86 26.65 -11.00
CA VAL A 24 6.14 25.76 -9.85
C VAL A 24 4.88 25.51 -9.03
N ASN A 25 3.98 26.48 -8.93
CA ASN A 25 2.72 26.30 -8.22
C ASN A 25 1.83 25.26 -8.89
N ILE A 26 1.69 25.31 -10.23
CA ILE A 26 0.90 24.34 -11.00
C ILE A 26 1.49 22.94 -10.83
N GLU A 27 2.81 22.78 -11.05
CA GLU A 27 3.51 21.50 -10.89
C GLU A 27 3.33 20.93 -9.47
N ARG A 28 3.44 21.79 -8.46
CA ARG A 28 3.25 21.39 -7.06
C ARG A 28 1.83 20.89 -6.79
N VAL A 29 0.84 21.54 -7.38
CA VAL A 29 -0.56 21.16 -7.24
C VAL A 29 -0.81 19.81 -7.92
N GLU A 30 -0.30 19.62 -9.13
CA GLU A 30 -0.38 18.35 -9.87
C GLU A 30 0.24 17.19 -9.07
N LEU A 31 1.47 17.38 -8.58
CA LEU A 31 2.15 16.38 -7.74
C LEU A 31 1.35 16.04 -6.47
N ALA A 32 0.72 17.04 -5.84
CA ALA A 32 -0.11 16.81 -4.67
C ALA A 32 -1.38 16.01 -4.98
N TYR A 33 -1.97 16.20 -6.16
CA TYR A 33 -3.09 15.39 -6.63
C TYR A 33 -2.67 13.95 -6.88
N ASP A 34 -1.56 13.74 -7.58
CA ASP A 34 -1.04 12.39 -7.86
C ASP A 34 -0.69 11.64 -6.58
N LEU A 35 -0.05 12.31 -5.62
CA LEU A 35 0.28 11.71 -4.34
C LEU A 35 -0.98 11.27 -3.58
N ARG A 36 -2.01 12.12 -3.54
CA ARG A 36 -3.28 11.76 -2.89
C ARG A 36 -3.96 10.60 -3.60
N ARG A 37 -3.92 10.56 -4.93
CA ARG A 37 -4.49 9.46 -5.72
C ARG A 37 -3.79 8.14 -5.40
N LEU A 38 -2.46 8.12 -5.43
CA LEU A 38 -1.66 6.94 -5.10
C LEU A 38 -1.88 6.48 -3.66
N GLU A 39 -2.04 7.42 -2.72
CA GLU A 39 -2.36 7.10 -1.33
C GLU A 39 -3.73 6.43 -1.21
N LEU A 40 -4.74 6.92 -1.93
CA LEU A 40 -6.08 6.32 -1.95
C LEU A 40 -6.05 4.91 -2.55
N GLU A 41 -5.42 4.73 -3.71
CA GLU A 41 -5.26 3.42 -4.35
C GLU A 41 -4.54 2.43 -3.43
N SER A 42 -3.48 2.87 -2.74
CA SER A 42 -2.76 2.03 -1.77
C SER A 42 -3.61 1.68 -0.54
N ARG A 43 -4.41 2.62 -0.04
CA ARG A 43 -5.33 2.39 1.10
C ARG A 43 -6.44 1.42 0.71
N GLU A 44 -7.02 1.55 -0.48
CA GLU A 44 -8.05 0.64 -0.98
C GLU A 44 -7.50 -0.78 -1.12
N LEU A 45 -6.31 -0.93 -1.71
CA LEU A 45 -5.70 -2.24 -1.88
C LEU A 45 -5.39 -2.90 -0.53
N ARG A 46 -4.85 -2.15 0.43
CA ARG A 46 -4.61 -2.66 1.81
C ARG A 46 -5.91 -3.08 2.48
N SER A 47 -6.96 -2.26 2.38
CA SER A 47 -8.28 -2.59 2.93
C SER A 47 -8.86 -3.88 2.35
N LEU A 48 -8.65 -4.11 1.05
CA LEU A 48 -9.09 -5.35 0.39
C LEU A 48 -8.30 -6.57 0.89
N VAL A 49 -6.97 -6.44 1.01
CA VAL A 49 -6.12 -7.50 1.56
C VAL A 49 -6.54 -7.83 2.99
N ASP A 50 -6.71 -6.84 3.86
CA ASP A 50 -7.13 -7.03 5.25
C ASP A 50 -8.47 -7.77 5.34
N LYS A 51 -9.43 -7.42 4.48
CA LYS A 51 -10.73 -8.12 4.40
C LYS A 51 -10.56 -9.57 3.97
N LEU A 52 -9.78 -9.83 2.93
CA LEU A 52 -9.53 -11.19 2.45
C LEU A 52 -8.82 -12.04 3.51
N GLU A 53 -7.89 -11.45 4.26
CA GLU A 53 -7.24 -12.12 5.38
C GLU A 53 -8.23 -12.45 6.50
N MET A 54 -9.11 -11.52 6.85
CA MET A 54 -10.19 -11.78 7.81
C MET A 54 -11.11 -12.91 7.34
N GLU A 55 -11.54 -12.91 6.07
CA GLU A 55 -12.39 -13.97 5.52
C GLU A 55 -11.66 -15.31 5.49
N ARG A 56 -10.38 -15.34 5.10
CA ARG A 56 -9.55 -16.54 5.12
C ARG A 56 -9.42 -17.10 6.53
N ASN A 57 -9.17 -16.23 7.52
CA ASN A 57 -9.09 -16.62 8.93
C ASN A 57 -10.44 -17.11 9.46
N ASN A 58 -11.54 -16.47 9.06
CA ASN A 58 -12.90 -16.92 9.40
C ASN A 58 -13.21 -18.29 8.79
N LEU A 59 -12.87 -18.53 7.52
CA LEU A 59 -13.03 -19.84 6.87
C LEU A 59 -12.18 -20.92 7.56
N GLY A 60 -10.96 -20.58 7.97
CA GLY A 60 -10.06 -21.44 8.74
C GLY A 60 -10.41 -21.56 10.23
N ALA A 61 -11.40 -20.81 10.72
CA ALA A 61 -11.74 -20.82 12.14
C ALA A 61 -12.23 -22.22 12.54
N PRO A 62 -11.78 -22.76 13.70
CA PRO A 62 -12.13 -24.12 14.13
C PRO A 62 -13.63 -24.37 14.17
N TYR A 63 -14.43 -23.36 14.51
CA TYR A 63 -15.89 -23.45 14.51
C TYR A 63 -16.45 -23.73 13.11
N ASN A 64 -16.02 -22.97 12.09
CA ASN A 64 -16.48 -23.15 10.72
C ASN A 64 -15.98 -24.46 10.10
N LEU A 65 -14.75 -24.85 10.40
CA LEU A 65 -14.20 -26.15 10.01
C LEU A 65 -14.99 -27.31 10.63
N ARG A 66 -15.30 -27.23 11.93
CA ARG A 66 -16.14 -28.25 12.61
C ARG A 66 -17.56 -28.29 12.07
N ARG A 67 -18.11 -27.15 11.64
CA ARG A 67 -19.44 -27.06 11.04
C ARG A 67 -19.49 -27.74 9.66
N LYS A 68 -18.48 -27.53 8.80
CA LYS A 68 -18.41 -28.14 7.46
C LYS A 68 -17.88 -29.58 7.45
N ALA A 69 -17.12 -30.00 8.46
CA ALA A 69 -16.52 -31.34 8.53
C ALA A 69 -17.52 -32.49 8.26
N PRO A 70 -18.76 -32.50 8.79
CA PRO A 70 -19.72 -33.57 8.53
C PRO A 70 -20.11 -33.71 7.06
N GLU A 71 -20.19 -32.61 6.31
CA GLU A 71 -20.54 -32.59 4.88
C GLU A 71 -19.49 -33.32 4.03
N PHE A 72 -18.23 -33.31 4.47
CA PHE A 72 -17.11 -34.02 3.84
C PHE A 72 -16.82 -35.38 4.48
N GLY A 73 -17.70 -35.88 5.36
CA GLY A 73 -17.50 -37.14 6.10
C GLY A 73 -16.38 -37.08 7.15
N LEU A 74 -15.82 -35.90 7.42
CA LEU A 74 -14.75 -35.68 8.38
C LEU A 74 -15.31 -35.56 9.80
N ARG A 75 -14.49 -35.95 10.79
CA ARG A 75 -14.86 -35.94 12.21
C ARG A 75 -13.69 -35.43 13.05
N PRO A 76 -13.93 -34.91 14.26
CA PRO A 76 -12.85 -34.58 15.19
C PRO A 76 -11.94 -35.78 15.42
N ALA A 77 -10.62 -35.57 15.33
CA ALA A 77 -9.63 -36.61 15.62
C ALA A 77 -9.74 -37.04 17.09
N ARG A 78 -9.63 -38.35 17.34
CA ARG A 78 -9.60 -38.91 18.70
C ARG A 78 -8.22 -38.77 19.31
N THR A 79 -8.14 -38.79 20.65
CA THR A 79 -6.88 -38.83 21.41
C THR A 79 -5.96 -39.92 20.86
N GLY A 80 -4.74 -39.56 20.45
CA GLY A 80 -3.75 -40.47 19.87
C GLY A 80 -3.70 -40.55 18.33
N GLN A 81 -4.63 -39.91 17.60
CA GLN A 81 -4.63 -39.92 16.12
C GLN A 81 -3.81 -38.79 15.47
N ILE A 82 -3.44 -37.74 16.21
CA ILE A 82 -2.69 -36.60 15.66
C ILE A 82 -1.18 -36.90 15.75
N ARG A 83 -0.52 -37.00 14.59
CA ARG A 83 0.96 -37.07 14.50
C ARG A 83 1.50 -35.70 14.10
N ARG A 84 2.54 -35.21 14.78
CA ARG A 84 3.30 -34.03 14.31
C ARG A 84 4.30 -34.51 13.27
N VAL A 85 4.21 -33.94 12.08
CA VAL A 85 5.24 -34.10 11.06
C VAL A 85 6.28 -33.01 11.35
N GLU A 86 7.54 -33.37 11.59
CA GLU A 86 8.60 -32.36 11.71
C GLU A 86 8.61 -31.56 10.41
N ALA A 87 8.46 -30.24 10.51
CA ALA A 87 8.55 -29.36 9.35
C ALA A 87 9.92 -29.59 8.70
N ALA A 88 9.91 -29.86 7.40
CA ALA A 88 11.11 -30.13 6.62
C ALA A 88 12.22 -29.11 6.98
N ARG A 89 13.33 -29.64 7.49
CA ARG A 89 14.56 -28.90 7.81
C ARG A 89 14.91 -27.97 6.63
N PRO A 90 15.00 -26.64 6.81
CA PRO A 90 15.52 -25.78 5.76
C PRO A 90 16.96 -26.21 5.44
N GLU A 91 17.28 -26.32 4.16
CA GLU A 91 18.58 -26.80 3.67
C GLU A 91 19.74 -25.97 4.24
N PRO A 92 20.90 -26.60 4.53
CA PRO A 92 22.03 -25.91 5.13
C PRO A 92 22.57 -24.83 4.20
N GLU A 93 22.71 -23.61 4.73
CA GLU A 93 23.41 -22.51 4.07
C GLU A 93 24.82 -22.96 3.67
N VAL A 94 25.07 -23.00 2.36
CA VAL A 94 26.40 -23.23 1.80
C VAL A 94 27.20 -21.95 2.02
N GLN A 95 28.27 -22.05 2.82
CA GLN A 95 29.23 -20.98 3.10
C GLN A 95 29.99 -20.52 1.86
#